data_AF-A0A3E0DU45-F1
#
_entry.id   AF-A0A3E0DU45-F1
#
_cell.length_a   1.000
_cell.length_b   1.000
_cell.length_c   1.000
_cell.angle_alpha   90.00
_cell.angle_beta   90.00
_cell.angle_gamma   90.00
#
_symmetry.space_group_name_H-M   'P 1'
#
loop_
_entity.id
_entity.type
_entity.pdbx_description
1 polymer ?
#
loop_
_entity_poly.entity_id
_entity_poly.type
_entity_poly.pdbx_seq_one_letter_code
_entity_poly.pdbx_strand_id
1 'polypeptide(L)' 'MLFDLEEIKEDFADFDFIEAYETDTNLEEGKYHVGTASVIRIFAVKK' A
#
# COMPACT_ATOMS: atom_id res chain seq x y z
N MET A 1 -6.25 3.52 10.39
CA MET A 1 -5.34 3.35 9.25
C MET A 1 -4.70 4.69 8.97
N LEU A 2 -3.41 4.72 8.60
CA LEU A 2 -2.70 5.95 8.22
C LEU A 2 -3.00 6.38 6.78
N PHE A 3 -3.42 5.44 5.93
CA PHE A 3 -3.77 5.64 4.53
C PHE A 3 -5.03 4.82 4.19
N ASP A 4 -5.79 5.27 3.20
CA ASP A 4 -6.94 4.58 2.62
C ASP A 4 -6.64 4.17 1.16
N LEU A 5 -7.12 3.00 0.74
CA LEU A 5 -6.84 2.47 -0.60
C LEU A 5 -7.47 3.32 -1.71
N GLU A 6 -8.66 3.87 -1.49
CA GLU A 6 -9.35 4.68 -2.48
C GLU A 6 -8.70 6.08 -2.57
N GLU A 7 -8.35 6.69 -1.43
CA GLU A 7 -7.59 7.94 -1.40
C GLU A 7 -6.26 7.83 -2.19
N ILE A 8 -5.51 6.74 -2.01
CA ILE A 8 -4.28 6.49 -2.77
C ILE A 8 -4.57 6.32 -4.28
N LYS A 9 -5.67 5.68 -4.68
CA LYS A 9 -6.03 5.57 -6.10
C LYS A 9 -6.37 6.92 -6.71
N GLU A 10 -7.02 7.81 -5.95
CA GLU A 10 -7.31 9.17 -6.38
C GLU A 10 -6.03 10.01 -6.53
N ASP A 11 -5.11 9.94 -5.57
CA ASP A 11 -3.82 10.65 -5.60
C ASP A 11 -2.93 10.24 -6.80
N PHE A 12 -3.06 8.99 -7.25
CA PHE A 12 -2.28 8.42 -8.35
C PHE A 12 -3.15 8.06 -9.57
N ALA A 13 -4.20 8.83 -9.86
CA ALA A 13 -5.13 8.60 -10.97
C ALA A 13 -4.47 8.55 -12.38
N ASP A 14 -3.27 9.11 -12.53
CA ASP A 14 -2.46 9.06 -13.76
C ASP A 14 -1.73 7.73 -13.98
N PHE A 15 -1.91 6.76 -13.08
CA PHE A 15 -1.38 5.41 -13.23
C PHE A 15 -2.49 4.43 -13.61
N ASP A 16 -2.12 3.39 -14.36
CA ASP A 16 -2.95 2.23 -14.61
C ASP A 16 -2.63 1.17 -13.56
N PHE A 17 -3.53 1.00 -12.59
CA PHE A 17 -3.40 0.02 -11.51
C PHE A 17 -3.62 -1.40 -12.03
N ILE A 18 -2.61 -2.25 -11.88
CA ILE A 18 -2.66 -3.69 -12.20
C ILE A 18 -3.09 -4.46 -10.95
N GLU A 19 -2.56 -4.11 -9.78
CA GLU A 19 -2.97 -4.63 -8.48
C GLU A 19 -3.01 -3.49 -7.46
N ALA A 20 -4.06 -3.46 -6.62
CA ALA A 20 -4.19 -2.51 -5.53
C ALA A 20 -5.09 -3.11 -4.44
N TYR A 21 -4.52 -3.48 -3.29
CA TYR A 21 -5.25 -4.14 -2.22
C TYR A 21 -4.64 -3.87 -0.84
N GLU A 22 -5.46 -4.06 0.20
CA GLU A 22 -5.07 -4.00 1.60
C GLU A 22 -4.85 -5.41 2.15
N THR A 23 -3.81 -5.59 2.96
CA THR A 23 -3.48 -6.88 3.57
C THR A 23 -2.69 -6.72 4.86
N ASP A 24 -2.87 -7.65 5.80
CA ASP A 24 -2.02 -7.73 6.99
C ASP A 24 -0.76 -8.55 6.71
N THR A 25 0.39 -8.05 7.15
CA THR A 25 1.68 -8.73 6.98
C THR A 25 2.61 -8.46 8.16
N ASN A 26 3.59 -9.32 8.40
CA ASN A 26 4.58 -9.12 9.44
C ASN A 26 5.76 -8.31 8.87
N LEU A 27 6.02 -7.14 9.45
CA LEU A 27 7.14 -6.27 9.07
C LEU A 27 8.39 -6.63 9.88
N GLU A 28 9.55 -6.43 9.25
CA GLU A 28 10.89 -6.56 9.84
C GLU A 28 11.80 -5.41 9.38
N GLU A 29 11.32 -4.17 9.50
CA GLU A 29 11.96 -2.97 8.93
C GLU A 29 12.98 -2.31 9.87
N GLY A 30 13.51 -3.07 10.83
CA GLY A 30 14.50 -2.63 11.82
C GLY A 30 14.00 -2.79 13.26
N LYS A 31 14.88 -2.46 14.23
CA LYS A 31 14.72 -2.81 15.65
C LYS A 31 13.35 -2.45 16.28
N TYR A 32 12.73 -1.37 15.82
CA TYR A 32 11.47 -0.86 16.38
C TYR A 32 10.28 -1.01 15.43
N HIS A 33 10.48 -1.59 14.25
CA HIS A 33 9.44 -1.77 13.23
C HIS A 33 9.33 -3.27 12.91
N VAL A 34 9.04 -4.07 13.94
CA VAL A 34 8.83 -5.51 13.86
C VAL A 34 7.44 -5.86 14.38
N GLY A 35 6.65 -6.61 13.59
CA GLY A 35 5.33 -7.10 14.00
C GLY A 35 4.28 -7.01 12.89
N THR A 36 3.07 -7.47 13.20
CA THR A 36 1.94 -7.42 12.26
C THR A 36 1.49 -5.98 12.02
N ALA A 37 1.39 -5.61 10.75
CA ALA A 37 0.87 -4.34 10.30
C ALA A 37 -0.06 -4.54 9.11
N SER A 38 -1.04 -3.64 8.99
CA SER A 38 -1.88 -3.54 7.80
C SER A 38 -1.22 -2.63 6.78
N VAL A 39 -1.08 -3.11 5.55
CA VAL A 39 -0.39 -2.42 4.46
C VAL A 39 -1.23 -2.39 3.20
N ILE A 40 -1.07 -1.32 2.42
CA ILE A 40 -1.60 -1.22 1.06
C ILE A 40 -0.49 -1.62 0.08
N ARG A 41 -0.76 -2.57 -0.80
CA ARG A 41 0.16 -2.99 -1.86
C ARG A 41 -0.39 -2.57 -3.21
N ILE A 42 0.47 -1.93 -4.01
CA ILE A 42 0.12 -1.40 -5.32
C ILE A 42 1.17 -1.83 -6.34
N PHE A 43 0.68 -2.30 -7.48
CA PHE A 43 1.44 -2.48 -8.70
C PHE A 43 0.71 -1.72 -9.82
N ALA A 44 1.36 -0.71 -10.39
CA ALA A 44 0.76 0.15 -11.38
C ALA A 44 1.81 0.67 -12.38
N VAL A 45 1.36 1.02 -13.58
CA VAL A 45 2.21 1.57 -14.64
C VAL A 45 1.80 3.01 -14.89
N LYS A 46 2.78 3.93 -14.96
CA LYS A 46 2.50 5.32 -15.32
C LYS A 46 2.11 5.39 -16.80
N LYS A 47 1.02 6.11 -17.08
CA LYS A 47 0.57 6.41 -18.45
C LYS A 47 1.61 7.19 -19.26
#